data_AF-A0A2N0ZG57-F1
#
_entry.id   AF-A0A2N0ZG57-F1
#
_cell.length_a   1.000
_cell.length_b   1.000
_cell.length_c   1.000
_cell.angle_alpha   90.00
_cell.angle_beta   90.00
_cell.angle_gamma   90.00
#
_symmetry.space_group_name_H-M   'P 1'
#
loop_
_entity.id
_entity.type
_entity.pdbx_description
1 polymer ?
#
loop_
_entity_poly.entity_id
_entity_poly.type
_entity_poly.pdbx_seq_one_letter_code
_entity_poly.pdbx_strand_id
1 'polypeptide(L)'
;MHSKYDNLWVRKKGEKVWSYQVMLLETDGDYWVYKREKTVRKFVNEIGMLSPEGIPYLRPEIQLLYKGGSSVLREKDETDLKNVIWKLAISERLWLKKALAKQFPAGHRWCDRIEMKRYE
;
A
#
# COMPACT_ATOMS: atom_id res chain seq x y z
N MET A 1 2.15 -2.73 -20.71
CA MET A 1 0.76 -2.89 -21.16
C MET A 1 -0.14 -2.45 -20.02
N HIS A 2 -0.86 -1.32 -20.14
CA HIS A 2 -1.71 -0.83 -19.05
C HIS A 2 -2.87 -1.80 -18.84
N SER A 3 -2.98 -2.37 -17.64
CA SER A 3 -4.13 -3.20 -17.31
C SER A 3 -5.34 -2.28 -17.15
N LYS A 4 -6.40 -2.51 -17.92
CA LYS A 4 -7.69 -1.83 -17.74
C LYS A 4 -8.33 -2.13 -16.37
N TYR A 5 -7.82 -3.14 -15.66
CA TYR A 5 -8.38 -3.65 -14.43
C TYR A 5 -7.34 -3.75 -13.32
N ASP A 6 -7.77 -3.40 -12.11
CA ASP A 6 -6.90 -3.28 -10.94
C ASP A 6 -6.93 -4.48 -10.02
N ASN A 7 -8.02 -5.25 -10.08
CA ASN A 7 -8.32 -6.32 -9.14
C ASN A 7 -9.08 -7.43 -9.85
N LEU A 8 -8.76 -8.67 -9.52
CA LEU A 8 -9.59 -9.84 -9.82
C LEU A 8 -10.29 -10.26 -8.54
N TRP A 9 -11.62 -10.21 -8.56
CA TRP A 9 -12.44 -10.72 -7.46
C TRP A 9 -12.83 -12.16 -7.77
N VAL A 10 -12.57 -13.05 -6.81
CA VAL A 10 -12.74 -14.50 -6.98
C VAL A 10 -13.79 -14.99 -6.00
N ARG A 11 -14.70 -15.82 -6.49
CA ARG A 11 -15.70 -16.53 -5.70
C ARG A 11 -15.90 -17.94 -6.25
N LYS A 12 -16.37 -18.86 -5.41
CA LYS A 12 -16.77 -20.18 -5.87
C LYS A 12 -18.01 -20.07 -6.77
N LYS A 13 -18.10 -20.91 -7.80
CA LYS A 13 -19.26 -20.94 -8.70
C LYS A 13 -20.54 -21.24 -7.89
N GLY A 14 -21.56 -20.41 -8.07
CA GLY A 14 -22.84 -20.51 -7.36
C GLY A 14 -22.92 -19.69 -6.06
N GLU A 15 -21.80 -19.18 -5.54
CA GLU A 15 -21.81 -18.36 -4.33
C GLU A 15 -22.14 -16.89 -4.62
N LYS A 16 -22.78 -16.23 -3.65
CA LYS A 16 -23.15 -14.81 -3.75
C LYS A 16 -22.08 -13.87 -3.18
N VAL A 17 -21.18 -14.37 -2.34
CA VAL A 17 -20.15 -13.58 -1.64
C VAL A 17 -18.79 -13.76 -2.33
N TRP A 18 -18.00 -12.69 -2.40
CA TRP A 18 -16.62 -12.74 -2.89
C TRP A 18 -15.70 -13.32 -1.82
N SER A 19 -14.87 -14.30 -2.21
CA SER A 19 -13.97 -15.01 -1.30
C SER A 19 -12.60 -14.35 -1.25
N TYR A 20 -12.07 -13.93 -2.41
CA TYR A 20 -10.73 -13.35 -2.49
C TYR A 20 -10.69 -12.15 -3.43
N GLN A 21 -9.73 -11.27 -3.16
CA GLN A 21 -9.33 -10.19 -4.03
C GLN A 21 -7.85 -10.39 -4.38
N VAL A 22 -7.55 -10.49 -5.67
CA VAL A 22 -6.19 -10.51 -6.19
C VAL A 22 -5.90 -9.12 -6.78
N MET A 23 -5.01 -8.37 -6.14
CA MET A 23 -4.58 -7.07 -6.66
C MET A 23 -3.54 -7.28 -7.78
N LEU A 24 -3.69 -6.55 -8.89
CA LEU A 24 -2.71 -6.54 -9.96
C LEU A 24 -1.77 -5.35 -9.75
N LEU A 25 -0.46 -5.64 -9.69
CA LEU A 25 0.59 -4.65 -9.55
C LEU A 25 1.21 -4.39 -10.93
N GLU A 26 1.41 -3.12 -11.28
CA GLU A 26 2.06 -2.75 -12.55
C GLU A 26 3.58 -2.74 -12.39
N THR A 27 4.29 -3.16 -13.44
CA THR A 27 5.74 -3.06 -13.54
C THR A 27 6.18 -2.37 -14.84
N ASP A 28 7.33 -1.71 -14.78
CA ASP A 28 8.08 -1.17 -15.90
C ASP A 28 9.53 -1.68 -15.78
N GLY A 29 9.86 -2.72 -16.55
CA GLY A 29 11.07 -3.51 -16.36
C GLY A 29 11.15 -4.09 -14.94
N ASP A 30 12.26 -3.82 -14.26
CA ASP A 30 12.51 -4.28 -12.88
C ASP A 30 11.87 -3.39 -11.80
N TYR A 31 11.10 -2.38 -12.19
CA TYR A 31 10.44 -1.48 -11.25
C TYR A 31 8.97 -1.81 -11.13
N TRP A 32 8.50 -1.96 -9.89
CA TRP A 32 7.10 -1.78 -9.57
C TRP A 32 6.71 -0.31 -9.69
N VAL A 33 5.58 -0.04 -10.34
CA VAL A 33 5.02 1.30 -10.54
C VAL A 33 3.71 1.43 -9.79
N TYR A 34 3.59 2.47 -8.97
CA TYR A 34 2.35 2.78 -8.30
C TYR A 34 1.36 3.45 -9.26
N LYS A 35 0.34 2.71 -9.69
CA LYS A 35 -0.59 3.12 -10.74
C LYS A 35 -1.29 4.48 -10.54
N ARG A 36 -1.51 4.93 -9.29
CA ARG A 36 -2.21 6.20 -9.02
C ARG A 36 -1.28 7.41 -9.10
N GLU A 37 0.03 7.20 -8.95
CA GLU A 37 1.05 8.23 -9.05
C GLU A 37 2.35 7.59 -9.55
N LYS A 38 2.56 7.60 -10.88
CA LYS A 38 3.60 6.82 -11.56
C LYS A 38 5.03 7.23 -11.20
N THR A 39 5.23 8.42 -10.61
CA THR A 39 6.55 8.83 -10.11
C THR A 39 6.93 8.13 -8.80
N VAL A 40 6.01 7.38 -8.18
CA VAL A 40 6.27 6.48 -7.06
C VAL A 40 6.56 5.08 -7.60
N ARG A 41 7.78 4.62 -7.36
CA ARG A 41 8.31 3.35 -7.85
C ARG A 41 9.35 2.77 -6.88
N LYS A 42 9.54 1.44 -6.95
CA LYS A 42 10.57 0.67 -6.23
C LYS A 42 10.99 -0.51 -7.11
N PHE A 43 12.15 -1.12 -6.85
CA PHE A 43 12.48 -2.37 -7.53
C PHE A 43 11.50 -3.49 -7.13
N VAL A 44 11.18 -4.40 -8.05
CA VAL A 44 10.23 -5.50 -7.79
C VAL A 44 10.70 -6.40 -6.63
N ASN A 45 12.01 -6.60 -6.48
CA ASN A 45 12.57 -7.35 -5.36
C ASN A 45 12.52 -6.60 -4.01
N GLU A 46 12.13 -5.32 -3.99
CA GLU A 46 12.03 -4.50 -2.78
C GLU A 46 10.60 -4.33 -2.27
N ILE A 47 9.57 -4.77 -3.01
CA ILE A 47 8.17 -4.57 -2.60
C ILE A 47 7.63 -5.72 -1.75
N GLY A 48 8.31 -6.86 -1.71
CA GLY A 48 7.93 -8.04 -0.94
C GLY A 48 8.82 -8.26 0.29
N MET A 49 8.29 -9.03 1.25
CA MET A 49 9.01 -9.58 2.40
C MET A 49 8.54 -11.00 2.66
N LEU A 50 9.32 -11.77 3.43
CA LEU A 50 8.95 -13.08 3.93
C LEU A 50 8.65 -13.00 5.42
N SER A 51 7.60 -13.69 5.88
CA SER A 51 7.37 -13.89 7.31
C SER A 51 8.45 -14.80 7.91
N PRO A 52 8.56 -14.91 9.25
CA PRO A 52 9.45 -15.90 9.88
C PRO A 52 9.20 -17.34 9.41
N GLU A 53 7.97 -17.64 8.99
CA GLU A 53 7.54 -18.94 8.44
C GLU A 53 7.77 -19.06 6.92
N GLY A 54 8.37 -18.06 6.29
CA GLY A 54 8.66 -18.06 4.85
C GLY A 54 7.47 -17.67 3.96
N ILE A 55 6.39 -17.11 4.52
CA ILE A 55 5.22 -16.72 3.74
C ILE A 55 5.48 -15.36 3.08
N PRO A 56 5.40 -15.22 1.74
CA PRO A 56 5.60 -13.95 1.08
C PRO A 56 4.42 -13.00 1.32
N TYR A 57 4.73 -11.75 1.64
CA TYR A 57 3.74 -10.69 1.81
C TYR A 57 4.27 -9.36 1.26
N LEU A 58 3.34 -8.48 0.89
CA LEU A 58 3.68 -7.13 0.44
C LEU A 58 4.18 -6.31 1.62
N ARG A 59 5.27 -5.57 1.40
CA ARG A 59 5.80 -4.65 2.40
C ARG A 59 4.73 -3.73 2.99
N PRO A 60 4.65 -3.56 4.32
CA PRO A 60 3.50 -2.88 4.92
C PRO A 60 3.38 -1.42 4.53
N GLU A 61 4.48 -0.70 4.26
CA GLU A 61 4.43 0.67 3.75
C GLU A 61 3.81 0.76 2.35
N ILE A 62 3.96 -0.27 1.51
CA ILE A 62 3.32 -0.34 0.19
C ILE A 62 1.82 -0.61 0.34
N GLN A 63 1.45 -1.53 1.24
CA GLN A 63 0.04 -1.80 1.53
C GLN A 63 -0.67 -0.57 2.11
N LEU A 64 0.00 0.17 3.00
CA LEU A 64 -0.50 1.43 3.51
C LEU A 64 -0.61 2.50 2.41
N LEU A 65 0.33 2.57 1.45
CA LEU A 65 0.19 3.47 0.31
C LEU A 65 -1.07 3.16 -0.51
N TYR A 66 -1.41 1.89 -0.75
CA TYR A 66 -2.65 1.56 -1.48
C TYR A 66 -3.92 1.96 -0.73
N LYS A 67 -3.89 1.93 0.61
CA LYS A 67 -4.99 2.37 1.48
C LYS A 67 -5.07 3.90 1.55
N GLY A 68 -3.97 4.54 1.95
CA GLY A 68 -3.79 5.98 2.05
C GLY A 68 -4.05 6.70 0.73
N GLY A 69 -3.58 6.12 -0.37
CA GLY A 69 -3.78 6.64 -1.71
C GLY A 69 -5.15 6.42 -2.32
N SER A 70 -6.11 5.85 -1.59
CA SER A 70 -7.49 5.68 -2.07
C SER A 70 -8.22 7.02 -2.12
N SER A 71 -9.19 7.17 -3.02
CA SER A 71 -10.08 8.36 -3.05
C SER A 71 -10.94 8.49 -1.80
N VAL A 72 -11.24 7.36 -1.14
CA VAL A 72 -11.96 7.30 0.12
C VAL A 72 -11.16 6.48 1.11
N LEU A 73 -10.87 7.10 2.25
CA LEU A 73 -10.22 6.46 3.39
C LEU A 73 -11.28 5.93 4.36
N ARG A 74 -11.30 4.61 4.54
CA ARG A 74 -12.26 3.93 5.41
C ARG A 74 -11.72 3.88 6.84
N GLU A 75 -12.61 3.70 7.81
CA GLU A 75 -12.23 3.52 9.21
C GLU A 75 -11.20 2.40 9.41
N LYS A 76 -11.39 1.26 8.73
CA LYS A 76 -10.41 0.15 8.78
C LYS A 76 -9.03 0.54 8.26
N ASP A 77 -8.94 1.44 7.28
CA ASP A 77 -7.65 1.89 6.76
C ASP A 77 -6.92 2.77 7.80
N GLU A 78 -7.68 3.54 8.59
CA GLU A 78 -7.13 4.31 9.71
C GLU A 78 -6.63 3.42 10.83
N THR A 79 -7.38 2.36 11.15
CA THR A 79 -6.96 1.34 12.12
C THR A 79 -5.69 0.63 11.68
N ASP A 80 -5.60 0.26 10.40
CA ASP A 80 -4.39 -0.36 9.84
C ASP A 80 -3.18 0.56 9.96
N LEU A 81 -3.31 1.85 9.62
CA LEU A 81 -2.23 2.82 9.82
C LEU A 81 -1.78 2.87 11.28
N LYS A 82 -2.71 3.00 12.24
CA LYS A 82 -2.39 3.07 13.68
C LYS A 82 -1.60 1.84 14.14
N ASN A 83 -1.99 0.65 13.69
CA ASN A 83 -1.41 -0.62 14.12
C ASN A 83 -0.04 -0.89 13.51
N VAL A 84 0.22 -0.36 12.32
CA VAL A 84 1.42 -0.70 11.54
C VAL A 84 2.46 0.41 11.58
N ILE A 85 2.08 1.69 11.66
CA ILE A 85 3.01 2.80 11.40
C ILE A 85 4.24 2.79 12.32
N TRP A 86 4.07 2.42 13.60
CA TRP A 86 5.16 2.38 14.58
C TRP A 86 6.02 1.12 14.54
N LYS A 87 5.58 0.12 13.77
CA LYS A 87 6.36 -1.10 13.50
C LYS A 87 7.28 -0.94 12.30
N LEU A 88 7.07 0.11 11.50
CA LEU A 88 7.89 0.43 10.34
C LEU A 88 9.18 1.13 10.74
N ALA A 89 10.26 0.81 10.04
CA ALA A 89 11.51 1.56 10.14
C ALA A 89 11.29 3.03 9.76
N ILE A 90 12.16 3.92 10.25
CA ILE A 90 12.07 5.36 9.95
C ILE A 90 12.11 5.60 8.43
N SER A 91 12.95 4.88 7.70
CA SER A 91 13.07 4.98 6.24
C SER A 91 11.76 4.61 5.52
N GLU A 92 11.06 3.59 5.97
CA GLU A 92 9.79 3.10 5.40
C GLU A 92 8.65 4.09 5.64
N ARG A 93 8.60 4.67 6.85
CA ARG A 93 7.67 5.76 7.20
C ARG A 93 7.89 6.99 6.33
N LEU A 94 9.14 7.44 6.21
CA LEU A 94 9.50 8.59 5.38
C LEU A 94 9.21 8.33 3.91
N TRP A 95 9.43 7.11 3.43
CA TRP A 95 9.08 6.71 2.07
C TRP A 95 7.56 6.81 1.85
N LEU A 96 6.74 6.25 2.75
CA LEU A 96 5.28 6.34 2.67
C LEU A 96 4.80 7.79 2.66
N LYS A 97 5.35 8.64 3.55
CA LYS A 97 5.01 10.07 3.59
C LYS A 97 5.30 10.74 2.24
N LYS A 98 6.50 10.53 1.70
CA LYS A 98 6.91 11.10 0.40
C LYS A 98 6.02 10.61 -0.74
N ALA A 99 5.63 9.33 -0.74
CA ALA A 99 4.74 8.76 -1.75
C ALA A 99 3.34 9.38 -1.70
N LEU A 100 2.76 9.53 -0.50
CA LEU A 100 1.47 10.19 -0.32
C LEU A 100 1.50 11.68 -0.68
N ALA A 101 2.58 12.38 -0.33
CA ALA A 101 2.76 13.79 -0.69
C ALA A 101 2.88 14.00 -2.21
N LYS A 102 3.49 13.05 -2.94
CA LYS A 102 3.50 13.06 -4.41
C LYS A 102 2.10 12.91 -4.99
N GLN A 103 1.31 11.95 -4.49
CA GLN A 103 -0.04 11.72 -4.99
C GLN A 103 -1.01 12.85 -4.62
N PHE A 104 -0.84 13.45 -3.44
CA PHE A 104 -1.70 14.52 -2.92
C PHE A 104 -0.88 15.78 -2.58
N PRO A 105 -0.49 16.59 -3.58
CA PRO A 105 0.33 17.78 -3.36
C PRO A 105 -0.33 18.83 -2.45
N ALA A 106 -1.67 18.87 -2.43
CA ALA A 106 -2.44 19.77 -1.57
C ALA A 106 -2.47 19.33 -0.09
N GLY A 107 -1.92 18.16 0.24
CA GLY A 107 -1.87 17.62 1.60
C GLY A 107 -2.66 16.32 1.75
N HIS A 108 -2.25 15.52 2.73
CA HIS A 108 -2.88 14.25 3.05
C HIS A 108 -2.84 13.99 4.56
N ARG A 109 -3.98 13.66 5.17
CA ARG A 109 -4.12 13.55 6.64
C ARG A 109 -3.21 12.53 7.31
N TRP A 110 -2.71 11.52 6.57
CA TRP A 110 -1.73 10.58 7.13
C TRP A 110 -0.33 11.17 7.22
N CYS A 111 0.03 12.17 6.41
CA CYS A 111 1.38 12.75 6.41
C CYS A 111 1.75 13.31 7.79
N ASP A 112 0.84 14.02 8.44
CA ASP A 112 1.06 14.58 9.79
C ASP A 112 1.18 13.48 10.84
N ARG A 113 0.38 12.42 10.70
CA ARG A 113 0.33 11.29 11.64
C ARG A 113 1.56 10.39 11.56
N ILE A 114 2.20 10.34 10.39
CA ILE A 114 3.46 9.61 10.20
C ILE A 114 4.63 10.31 10.94
N GLU A 115 4.55 11.63 11.11
CA GLU A 115 5.60 12.45 11.74
C GLU A 115 5.48 12.61 13.24
N MET A 116 4.27 12.47 13.80
CA MET A 116 4.11 12.50 15.25
C MET A 116 5.09 11.50 15.88
N LYS A 117 5.67 11.83 17.03
CA LYS A 117 6.38 10.85 17.86
C LYS A 117 5.38 10.29 18.84
N ARG A 118 5.42 8.98 19.09
CA ARG A 118 4.72 8.41 20.23
C ARG A 118 5.45 8.92 21.48
N TYR A 119 4.82 9.81 22.23
CA TYR A 119 5.19 10.00 23.62
C TYR A 119 4.58 8.80 24.35
N GLU A 120 5.45 7.89 24.82
CA GLU A 120 5.08 6.86 25.78
C GLU A 120 5.23 7.42 27.19
#